data_AF-A0A5C2SEF8-F1
#
_entry.id   AF-A0A5C2SEF8-F1
#
_cell.length_a   1.000
_cell.length_b   1.000
_cell.length_c   1.000
_cell.angle_alpha   90.00
_cell.angle_beta   90.00
_cell.angle_gamma   90.00
#
_symmetry.space_group_name_H-M   'P 1'
#
loop_
_entity.id
_entity.type
_entity.pdbx_description
1 polymer ?
#
loop_
_entity_poly.entity_id
_entity_poly.type
_entity_poly.pdbx_seq_one_letter_code
_entity_poly.pdbx_strand_id
1 'polypeptide(L)'
;MFLDKNMFKVTGADNEDDHPRYHIAHMVSLLGPPPVDFLMRSVAGEPWKYFDARGNWTGAADLPHDSLELSEDRLEGENKAQFLSFVRNMVKWRPEDRATAQELMRDPWMNAS
;
A
#
# COMPACT_ATOMS: atom_id res chain seq x y z
N MET A 1 1.89 14.13 -6.53
CA MET A 1 2.73 14.05 -5.32
C MET A 1 1.80 14.12 -4.12
N PHE A 2 1.87 13.15 -3.21
CA PHE A 2 1.08 13.06 -1.95
C PHE A 2 1.28 14.24 -0.97
N LEU A 3 1.80 15.39 -1.42
CA LEU A 3 1.84 16.62 -0.64
C LEU A 3 0.42 16.97 -0.20
N ASP A 4 0.25 17.12 1.11
CA ASP A 4 -1.01 17.45 1.79
C ASP A 4 -2.09 16.36 1.78
N LYS A 5 -1.77 15.13 1.37
CA LYS A 5 -2.69 13.97 1.44
C LYS A 5 -1.96 12.72 1.93
N ASN A 6 -2.57 12.00 2.88
CA ASN A 6 -2.04 10.70 3.31
C ASN A 6 -2.09 9.70 2.15
N MET A 7 -1.00 8.96 1.96
CA MET A 7 -0.94 7.87 0.98
C MET A 7 -1.96 6.77 1.29
N PHE A 8 -2.16 6.47 2.58
CA PHE A 8 -3.18 5.54 3.05
C PHE A 8 -4.34 6.30 3.69
N LYS A 9 -5.54 6.09 3.16
CA LYS A 9 -6.78 6.73 3.62
C LYS A 9 -7.51 5.79 4.59
N VAL A 10 -8.05 6.36 5.67
CA VAL A 10 -8.94 5.66 6.62
C VAL A 10 -10.39 6.13 6.48
N THR A 11 -10.72 6.75 5.35
CA THR A 11 -12.04 7.31 5.06
C THR A 11 -13.10 6.21 5.02
N GLY A 12 -14.21 6.40 5.74
CA GLY A 12 -15.30 5.43 5.87
C GLY A 12 -15.44 4.82 7.27
N ALA A 13 -14.46 5.01 8.16
CA ALA A 13 -14.60 4.62 9.55
C ALA A 13 -15.51 5.61 10.31
N ASP A 14 -16.66 5.13 10.79
CA ASP A 14 -17.57 5.91 11.64
C ASP A 14 -17.03 6.08 13.08
N ASN A 15 -16.12 5.18 13.49
CA ASN A 15 -15.46 5.16 14.79
C ASN A 15 -13.96 4.90 14.63
N GLU A 16 -13.17 5.19 15.67
CA GLU A 16 -11.73 5.00 15.61
C GLU A 16 -11.30 3.52 15.61
N ASP A 17 -12.11 2.64 16.20
CA ASP A 17 -11.83 1.20 16.30
C ASP A 17 -11.83 0.50 14.93
N ASP A 18 -12.53 1.06 13.94
CA ASP A 18 -12.57 0.58 12.57
C ASP A 18 -11.43 1.14 11.69
N HIS A 19 -10.66 2.12 12.15
CA HIS A 19 -9.53 2.68 11.38
C HIS A 19 -8.55 1.62 10.87
N PRO A 20 -8.13 0.61 11.65
CA PRO A 20 -7.24 -0.43 11.15
C PRO A 20 -7.81 -1.19 9.96
N ARG A 21 -9.13 -1.45 9.95
CA ARG A 21 -9.81 -2.15 8.85
C ARG A 21 -9.74 -1.32 7.56
N TYR A 22 -10.13 -0.05 7.63
CA TYR A 22 -10.10 0.83 6.46
C TYR A 22 -8.67 1.09 5.97
N HIS A 23 -7.72 1.20 6.88
CA HIS A 23 -6.31 1.34 6.53
C HIS A 23 -5.81 0.13 5.73
N ILE A 24 -6.07 -1.09 6.20
CA ILE A 24 -5.66 -2.33 5.52
C ILE A 24 -6.41 -2.49 4.20
N ALA A 25 -7.71 -2.18 4.13
CA ALA A 25 -8.48 -2.20 2.89
C ALA A 25 -7.86 -1.29 1.83
N HIS A 26 -7.42 -0.09 2.22
CA HIS A 26 -6.77 0.84 1.30
C HIS A 26 -5.37 0.34 0.89
N MET A 27 -4.60 -0.26 1.80
CA MET A 27 -3.34 -0.93 1.44
C MET A 27 -3.58 -2.05 0.40
N VAL A 28 -4.61 -2.86 0.56
CA VAL A 28 -4.98 -3.93 -0.38
C VAL A 28 -5.36 -3.35 -1.75
N SER A 29 -6.10 -2.23 -1.77
CA SER A 29 -6.41 -1.53 -3.03
C SER A 29 -5.16 -1.06 -3.77
N LEU A 30 -4.17 -0.53 -3.05
CA LEU A 30 -2.96 0.05 -3.67
C LEU A 30 -1.90 -0.99 -4.03
N LEU A 31 -1.73 -2.02 -3.19
CA LEU A 31 -0.63 -2.99 -3.28
C LEU A 31 -1.08 -4.36 -3.79
N GLY A 32 -2.38 -4.59 -3.91
CA GLY A 32 -2.95 -5.92 -4.07
C GLY A 32 -2.99 -6.69 -2.73
N PRO A 33 -3.52 -7.93 -2.74
CA PRO A 33 -3.60 -8.74 -1.53
C PRO A 33 -2.21 -9.06 -0.96
N PRO A 34 -2.07 -9.11 0.38
CA PRO A 34 -0.82 -9.50 1.01
C PRO A 34 -0.46 -10.97 0.68
N PRO A 35 0.84 -11.30 0.55
CA PRO A 35 1.27 -12.68 0.48
C PRO A 35 0.84 -13.50 1.71
N VAL A 36 0.40 -14.74 1.51
CA VAL A 36 -0.11 -15.59 2.61
C VAL A 36 0.96 -15.89 3.67
N ASP A 37 2.20 -16.10 3.26
CA ASP A 37 3.31 -16.31 4.21
C ASP A 37 3.54 -15.08 5.10
N PHE A 38 3.27 -13.87 4.60
CA PHE A 38 3.35 -12.66 5.41
C PHE A 38 2.24 -12.64 6.47
N LEU A 39 1.01 -13.01 6.11
CA LEU A 39 -0.10 -13.14 7.06
C LEU A 39 0.20 -14.18 8.15
N MET A 40 0.80 -15.31 7.77
CA MET A 40 1.16 -16.40 8.69
C MET A 40 2.23 -16.03 9.73
N ARG A 41 3.04 -14.99 9.48
CA ARG A 41 4.04 -14.52 10.46
C ARG A 41 3.40 -13.83 11.67
N SER A 42 2.13 -13.45 11.60
CA SER A 42 1.46 -12.76 12.69
C SER A 42 1.11 -13.72 13.84
N VAL A 43 1.71 -13.47 15.00
CA VAL A 43 1.50 -14.26 16.23
C VAL A 43 0.12 -14.02 16.84
N ALA A 44 -0.47 -12.84 16.60
CA ALA A 44 -1.68 -12.39 17.29
C ALA A 44 -3.00 -12.80 16.60
N GLY A 45 -2.93 -13.41 15.41
CA GLY A 45 -4.11 -13.76 14.62
C GLY A 45 -4.94 -12.56 14.10
N GLU A 46 -4.61 -11.33 14.50
CA GLU A 46 -5.22 -10.06 14.06
C GLU A 46 -5.47 -9.96 12.55
N PRO A 47 -4.54 -10.34 11.65
CA PRO A 47 -4.78 -10.24 10.21
C PRO A 47 -5.93 -11.14 9.74
N TRP A 48 -6.13 -12.30 10.36
CA TRP A 48 -7.19 -13.25 9.98
C TRP A 48 -8.60 -12.76 10.32
N LYS A 49 -8.73 -11.60 10.99
CA LYS A 49 -10.00 -10.87 11.10
C LYS A 49 -10.44 -10.27 9.77
N TYR A 50 -9.50 -10.01 8.86
CA TYR A 50 -9.71 -9.28 7.61
C TYR A 50 -9.45 -10.12 6.36
N PHE A 51 -8.83 -11.29 6.50
CA PHE A 51 -8.47 -12.17 5.41
C PHE A 51 -8.89 -13.62 5.67
N ASP A 52 -9.30 -14.34 4.62
CA ASP A 52 -9.50 -15.78 4.67
C ASP A 52 -8.16 -16.54 4.70
N ALA A 53 -8.22 -17.87 4.88
CA ALA A 53 -7.03 -18.74 4.90
C ALA A 53 -6.21 -18.74 3.59
N ARG A 54 -6.75 -18.18 2.50
CA ARG A 54 -6.06 -18.02 1.21
C ARG A 54 -5.49 -16.60 1.03
N GLY A 55 -5.69 -15.71 1.99
CA GLY A 55 -5.25 -14.31 1.94
C GLY A 55 -6.18 -13.38 1.15
N ASN A 56 -7.39 -13.83 0.81
CA ASN A 56 -8.38 -12.97 0.17
C ASN A 56 -9.02 -12.05 1.21
N TRP A 57 -9.31 -10.81 0.81
CA TRP A 57 -10.03 -9.87 1.66
C TRP A 57 -11.43 -10.39 2.02
N THR A 58 -11.72 -10.43 3.32
CA THR A 58 -13.04 -10.77 3.89
C THR A 58 -13.57 -9.68 4.80
N GLY A 59 -12.93 -8.50 4.83
CA GLY A 59 -13.40 -7.39 5.62
C GLY A 59 -14.80 -6.94 5.18
N ALA A 60 -15.62 -6.51 6.14
CA ALA A 60 -17.00 -6.10 5.89
C ALA A 60 -17.14 -4.81 5.05
N ALA A 61 -16.05 -4.07 4.88
CA ALA A 61 -16.00 -2.89 4.02
C ALA A 61 -15.55 -3.30 2.61
N ASP A 62 -16.21 -2.76 1.59
CA ASP A 62 -15.76 -2.89 0.21
C ASP A 62 -14.36 -2.31 0.05
N LEU A 63 -13.54 -2.96 -0.78
CA LEU A 63 -12.25 -2.40 -1.14
C LEU A 63 -12.47 -1.08 -1.89
N PRO A 64 -11.81 0.02 -1.48
CA PRO A 64 -11.86 1.26 -2.25
C PRO A 64 -11.42 1.02 -3.70
N HIS A 65 -12.01 1.74 -4.65
CA HIS A 65 -11.52 1.75 -6.03
C HIS A 65 -10.41 2.81 -6.14
N ASP A 66 -9.21 2.49 -5.66
CA ASP A 66 -8.04 3.37 -5.68
C ASP A 66 -6.81 2.64 -6.25
N SER A 67 -5.84 3.42 -6.75
CA SER A 67 -4.55 2.91 -7.19
C SER A 67 -3.47 3.99 -7.04
N LEU A 68 -2.20 3.59 -7.08
CA LEU A 68 -1.12 4.58 -7.08
C LEU A 68 -1.19 5.48 -8.32
N GLU A 69 -1.62 4.95 -9.46
CA GLU A 69 -1.87 5.70 -10.69
C GLU A 69 -2.96 6.75 -10.54
N LEU A 70 -4.07 6.42 -9.87
CA LEU A 70 -5.17 7.34 -9.63
C LEU A 70 -4.80 8.40 -8.58
N SER A 71 -4.00 8.01 -7.59
CA SER A 71 -3.55 8.90 -6.52
C SER A 71 -2.47 9.90 -6.96
N GLU A 72 -1.67 9.58 -7.98
CA GLU A 72 -0.69 10.51 -8.54
C GLU A 72 -1.28 11.31 -9.70
N ASP A 73 -1.78 12.50 -9.42
CA ASP A 73 -2.43 13.40 -10.37
C ASP A 73 -1.56 14.59 -10.84
N ARG A 74 -0.32 14.71 -10.35
CA ARG A 74 0.56 15.87 -10.63
C ARG A 74 1.63 15.57 -11.67
N LEU A 75 2.08 14.32 -11.76
CA LEU A 75 3.05 13.87 -12.74
C LEU A 75 2.34 13.23 -13.93
N GLU A 76 2.96 13.30 -15.11
CA GLU A 76 2.45 12.65 -16.33
C GLU A 76 3.58 11.92 -17.07
N GLY A 77 3.20 11.06 -18.00
CA GLY A 77 4.12 10.34 -18.89
C GLY A 77 5.20 9.56 -18.14
N GLU A 78 6.43 9.65 -18.65
CA GLU A 78 7.59 8.91 -18.13
C GLU A 78 7.92 9.29 -16.68
N ASN A 79 7.79 10.56 -16.31
CA ASN A 79 8.05 11.01 -14.94
C ASN A 79 7.09 10.35 -13.94
N LYS A 80 5.80 10.22 -14.31
CA LYS A 80 4.82 9.48 -13.49
C LYS A 80 5.22 8.00 -13.39
N ALA A 81 5.60 7.38 -14.50
CA ALA A 81 5.98 5.97 -14.53
C ALA A 81 7.19 5.69 -13.61
N GLN A 82 8.23 6.52 -13.68
CA GLN A 82 9.43 6.40 -12.85
C GLN A 82 9.13 6.64 -11.37
N PHE A 83 8.36 7.68 -11.05
CA PHE A 83 7.94 7.93 -9.66
C PHE A 83 7.14 6.75 -9.08
N LEU A 84 6.18 6.22 -9.83
CA LEU A 84 5.38 5.08 -9.38
C LEU A 84 6.24 3.82 -9.21
N SER A 85 7.22 3.59 -10.08
CA SER A 85 8.21 2.52 -9.91
C SER A 85 9.01 2.70 -8.62
N PHE A 86 9.50 3.91 -8.35
CA PHE A 86 10.20 4.25 -7.12
C PHE A 86 9.35 3.98 -5.87
N VAL A 87 8.10 4.43 -5.85
CA VAL A 87 7.17 4.20 -4.72
C VAL A 87 6.92 2.70 -4.49
N ARG A 88 6.75 1.92 -5.57
CA ARG A 88 6.56 0.45 -5.47
C ARG A 88 7.78 -0.28 -4.90
N ASN A 89 8.97 0.26 -5.09
CA ASN A 89 10.18 -0.28 -4.49
C ASN A 89 10.23 -0.02 -2.98
N MET A 90 9.68 1.09 -2.52
CA MET A 90 9.64 1.47 -1.10
C MET A 90 8.47 0.80 -0.33
N VAL A 91 7.29 0.71 -0.94
CA VAL A 91 6.05 0.30 -0.27
C VAL A 91 5.67 -1.12 -0.67
N LYS A 92 5.98 -2.08 0.20
CA LYS A 92 5.65 -3.50 0.01
C LYS A 92 5.17 -4.16 1.30
N TRP A 93 4.34 -5.20 1.14
CA TRP A 93 3.82 -6.01 2.24
C TRP A 93 4.95 -6.64 3.06
N ARG A 94 5.82 -7.43 2.43
CA ARG A 94 6.98 -8.01 3.09
C ARG A 94 8.05 -6.94 3.29
N PRO A 95 8.54 -6.75 4.52
CA PRO A 95 9.63 -5.82 4.78
C PRO A 95 10.90 -6.16 3.98
N GLU A 96 11.16 -7.45 3.75
CA GLU A 96 12.38 -7.94 3.10
C GLU A 96 12.40 -7.63 1.59
N ASP A 97 11.23 -7.43 0.97
CA ASP A 97 11.14 -7.08 -0.45
C ASP A 97 11.38 -5.58 -0.69
N ARG A 98 11.36 -4.75 0.37
CA ARG A 98 11.49 -3.29 0.25
C ARG A 98 12.93 -2.93 -0.10
N ALA A 99 13.08 -2.01 -1.04
CA ALA A 99 14.38 -1.44 -1.35
C ALA A 99 14.94 -0.71 -0.12
N THR A 100 16.23 -0.88 0.10
CA THR A 100 16.96 -0.18 1.15
C THR A 100 17.08 1.31 0.81
N ALA A 101 17.33 2.16 1.82
CA ALA A 101 17.57 3.58 1.58
C ALA A 101 18.72 3.82 0.60
N GLN A 102 19.78 2.99 0.65
CA GLN A 102 20.92 3.09 -0.26
C GLN A 102 20.53 2.77 -1.72
N GLU A 103 19.69 1.76 -1.94
CA GLU A 103 19.19 1.42 -3.28
C GLU A 103 18.25 2.49 -3.81
N LEU A 104 17.35 3.00 -2.96
CA LEU A 104 16.42 4.08 -3.31
C LEU A 104 17.16 5.36 -3.73
N MET A 105 18.29 5.70 -3.09
CA MET A 105 19.12 6.83 -3.50
C MET A 105 19.71 6.68 -4.93
N ARG A 106 19.84 5.44 -5.41
CA ARG A 106 20.37 5.12 -6.75
C ARG A 106 19.26 4.94 -7.78
N ASP A 107 17.99 5.04 -7.39
CA ASP A 107 16.87 4.88 -8.30
C ASP A 107 16.91 5.97 -9.39
N PRO A 108 16.58 5.66 -10.65
CA PRO A 108 16.53 6.64 -11.73
C PRO A 108 15.67 7.86 -11.39
N TRP A 109 14.57 7.68 -10.67
CA TRP A 109 13.71 8.80 -10.25
C TRP A 109 14.46 9.81 -9.37
N MET A 110 15.35 9.36 -8.49
CA MET A 110 16.14 10.23 -7.61
C MET A 110 17.30 10.91 -8.32
N ASN A 111 17.73 10.36 -9.47
CA ASN A 111 18.87 10.85 -10.24
C ASN A 111 18.45 11.52 -11.56
N ALA A 112 17.15 11.61 -11.82
CA ALA A 112 16.59 12.37 -12.93
C ALA A 112 16.92 13.85 -12.72
N SER A 113 17.84 14.36 -13.55
CA SER A 113 18.27 15.76 -13.60
C SER A 113 17.52 16.51 -14.69
#